data_AF-A0A915M229-F1
#
_entry.id   AF-A0A915M229-F1
#
_cell.length_a   1.000
_cell.length_b   1.000
_cell.length_c   1.000
_cell.angle_alpha   90.00
_cell.angle_beta   90.00
_cell.angle_gamma   90.00
#
_symmetry.space_group_name_H-M   'P 1'
#
loop_
_entity.id
_entity.type
_entity.pdbx_description
1 polymer ?
#
loop_
_entity_poly.entity_id
_entity_poly.type
_entity_poly.pdbx_seq_one_letter_code
_entity_poly.pdbx_strand_id
1 'polypeptide(L)'
;MLEFFYTGEVNKDLLEKHVEAIFAIAHKYQVLPLKYECEVFMTNLIDDEKILKYCGMVHFYDAPTLEKGCKVYIQINKEKFLKSKGWEEVEEVYPKLAIRILKSVVCDNICF
;
A
#
# COMPACT_ATOMS: atom_id res chain seq x y z
N MET A 1 17.69 -9.57 0.99
CA MET A 1 17.48 -9.92 2.42
C MET A 1 18.79 -10.25 3.11
N LEU A 2 19.59 -11.23 2.67
CA LEU A 2 20.89 -11.49 3.31
C LEU A 2 21.79 -10.26 3.28
N GLU A 3 21.94 -9.64 2.11
CA GLU A 3 22.65 -8.36 1.95
C GLU A 3 22.17 -7.31 2.97
N PHE A 4 20.86 -7.07 3.05
CA PHE A 4 20.25 -6.16 4.03
C PHE A 4 20.63 -6.47 5.48
N PHE A 5 20.77 -7.73 5.89
CA PHE A 5 21.22 -8.04 7.26
C PHE A 5 22.67 -7.64 7.54
N TYR A 6 23.52 -7.61 6.51
CA TYR A 6 24.93 -7.25 6.66
C TYR A 6 25.19 -5.77 6.37
N THR A 7 24.42 -5.14 5.50
CA THR A 7 24.65 -3.76 5.04
C THR A 7 23.62 -2.77 5.58
N GLY A 8 22.44 -3.22 5.99
CA GLY A 8 21.29 -2.37 6.28
C GLY A 8 20.64 -1.76 5.03
N GLU A 9 21.09 -2.14 3.83
CA GLU A 9 20.65 -1.54 2.57
C GLU A 9 20.08 -2.60 1.61
N VAL A 10 19.16 -2.17 0.74
CA VAL A 10 18.63 -2.97 -0.37
C VAL A 10 18.93 -2.30 -1.69
N ASN A 11 19.45 -3.07 -2.65
CA ASN A 11 19.69 -2.57 -4.00
C ASN A 11 18.38 -2.07 -4.64
N LYS A 12 18.39 -0.84 -5.17
CA LYS A 12 17.22 -0.18 -5.77
C LYS A 12 16.67 -0.94 -6.99
N ASP A 13 17.54 -1.49 -7.84
CA ASP A 13 17.12 -2.26 -9.03
C ASP A 13 16.41 -3.55 -8.60
N LEU A 14 16.83 -4.14 -7.49
CA LEU A 14 16.19 -5.32 -6.90
C LEU A 14 14.82 -4.96 -6.32
N LEU A 15 14.74 -3.81 -5.64
CA LEU A 15 13.50 -3.30 -5.07
C LEU A 15 12.48 -3.01 -6.18
N GLU A 16 12.86 -2.32 -7.25
CA GLU A 16 11.99 -2.02 -8.40
C GLU A 16 11.39 -3.28 -9.04
N LYS A 17 12.19 -4.34 -9.19
CA LYS A 17 11.75 -5.58 -9.86
C LYS A 17 10.98 -6.53 -8.94
N HIS A 18 11.26 -6.49 -7.64
CA HIS A 18 10.84 -7.54 -6.71
C HIS A 18 10.29 -7.03 -5.37
N VAL A 19 9.88 -5.75 -5.27
CA VAL A 19 9.42 -5.16 -3.99
C VAL A 19 8.37 -5.99 -3.28
N GLU A 20 7.41 -6.55 -3.99
CA GLU A 20 6.32 -7.32 -3.38
C GLU A 20 6.80 -8.62 -2.76
N ALA A 21 7.71 -9.31 -3.44
CA ALA A 21 8.32 -10.53 -2.94
C ALA A 21 9.24 -10.21 -1.75
N ILE A 22 10.03 -9.14 -1.85
CA ILE A 22 10.90 -8.68 -0.77
C ILE A 22 10.05 -8.30 0.45
N PHE A 23 8.94 -7.60 0.26
CA PHE A 23 7.99 -7.24 1.30
C PHE A 23 7.39 -8.47 1.99
N ALA A 24 6.91 -9.45 1.22
CA ALA A 24 6.33 -10.68 1.77
C ALA A 24 7.35 -11.46 2.62
N ILE A 25 8.60 -11.53 2.17
CA ILE A 25 9.69 -12.17 2.91
C ILE A 25 10.04 -11.32 4.15
N ALA A 26 10.15 -9.99 4.02
CA ALA A 26 10.43 -9.09 5.14
C ALA A 26 9.36 -9.20 6.25
N HIS A 27 8.08 -9.30 5.87
CA HIS A 27 7.00 -9.58 6.79
C HIS A 27 7.14 -10.97 7.44
N LYS A 28 7.37 -12.02 6.64
CA LYS A 28 7.50 -13.40 7.15
C LYS A 28 8.60 -13.54 8.20
N TYR A 29 9.74 -12.90 7.98
CA TYR A 29 10.89 -12.95 8.89
C TYR A 29 10.94 -11.77 9.88
N GLN A 30 9.89 -10.95 9.95
CA GLN A 30 9.76 -9.82 10.88
C GLN A 30 10.94 -8.82 10.80
N VAL A 31 11.45 -8.60 9.59
CA VAL A 31 12.48 -7.59 9.31
C VAL A 31 11.79 -6.23 9.13
N LEU A 32 11.36 -5.63 10.25
CA LEU A 32 10.52 -4.43 10.25
C LEU A 32 11.08 -3.25 9.45
N PRO A 33 12.40 -2.91 9.53
CA PRO A 33 12.94 -1.81 8.74
C PRO A 33 12.83 -2.04 7.23
N LEU A 34 13.13 -3.26 6.76
CA LEU A 34 12.99 -3.62 5.35
C LEU A 34 11.52 -3.65 4.91
N LYS A 35 10.62 -4.15 5.77
CA LYS A 35 9.17 -4.11 5.50
C LYS A 35 8.73 -2.65 5.31
N TYR A 36 9.12 -1.76 6.22
CA TYR A 36 8.81 -0.34 6.15
C TYR A 36 9.35 0.32 4.88
N GLU A 37 10.61 0.06 4.50
CA GLU A 37 11.19 0.59 3.25
C GLU A 37 10.42 0.13 2.02
N CYS A 38 10.00 -1.14 1.99
CA CYS A 38 9.16 -1.65 0.91
C CYS A 38 7.79 -0.97 0.89
N GLU A 39 7.17 -0.72 2.05
CA GLU A 39 5.91 0.03 2.11
C GLU A 39 6.07 1.43 1.54
N VAL A 40 7.09 2.18 1.99
CA VAL A 40 7.38 3.53 1.47
C VAL A 40 7.60 3.49 -0.03
N PHE A 41 8.37 2.53 -0.52
CA PHE A 41 8.62 2.39 -1.96
C PHE A 41 7.32 2.12 -2.74
N MET A 42 6.49 1.18 -2.28
CA MET A 42 5.20 0.89 -2.91
C MET A 42 4.25 2.10 -2.88
N THR A 43 4.30 2.95 -1.85
CA THR A 43 3.47 4.18 -1.83
C THR A 43 3.77 5.15 -2.96
N ASN A 44 5.00 5.16 -3.49
CA ASN A 44 5.38 6.00 -4.63
C ASN A 44 5.02 5.38 -5.99
N LEU A 45 4.63 4.10 -6.00
CA LEU A 45 4.29 3.35 -7.22
C LEU A 45 2.78 3.14 -7.39
N ILE A 46 1.95 3.73 -6.53
CA ILE A 46 0.50 3.55 -6.58
C ILE A 46 -0.05 4.18 -7.87
N ASP A 47 -0.81 3.38 -8.61
CA ASP A 47 -1.60 3.78 -9.76
C ASP A 47 -2.95 3.03 -9.77
N ASP A 48 -3.79 3.34 -10.76
CA ASP A 48 -5.14 2.76 -10.89
C ASP A 48 -5.12 1.22 -11.08
N GLU A 49 -4.02 0.65 -11.60
CA GLU A 49 -3.88 -0.79 -11.85
C GLU A 49 -3.36 -1.55 -10.61
N LYS A 50 -2.46 -0.92 -9.84
CA LYS A 50 -1.79 -1.51 -8.69
C LYS A 50 -2.53 -1.30 -7.38
N ILE A 51 -3.45 -0.34 -7.30
CA ILE A 51 -4.18 -0.01 -6.08
C ILE A 51 -4.91 -1.23 -5.49
N LEU A 52 -5.60 -2.03 -6.30
CA LEU A 52 -6.31 -3.23 -5.84
C LEU A 52 -5.34 -4.23 -5.19
N LYS A 53 -4.18 -4.42 -5.82
CA LYS A 53 -3.13 -5.30 -5.33
C LYS A 53 -2.57 -4.83 -4.00
N TYR A 54 -2.26 -3.54 -3.89
CA TYR A 54 -1.73 -2.95 -2.66
C TYR A 54 -2.76 -2.89 -1.54
N CYS A 55 -4.04 -2.68 -1.83
CA CYS A 55 -5.13 -2.87 -0.88
C CYS A 55 -5.16 -4.30 -0.33
N GLY A 56 -4.95 -5.30 -1.19
CA GLY A 56 -4.78 -6.69 -0.75
C GLY A 56 -3.58 -6.86 0.17
N MET A 57 -2.44 -6.28 -0.17
CA MET A 57 -1.24 -6.35 0.67
C MET A 57 -1.46 -5.71 2.04
N VAL A 58 -2.13 -4.56 2.10
CA VAL A 58 -2.55 -3.91 3.35
C VAL A 58 -3.45 -4.84 4.17
N HIS A 59 -4.41 -5.48 3.53
CA HIS A 59 -5.36 -6.36 4.21
C HIS A 59 -4.69 -7.60 4.81
N PHE A 60 -3.77 -8.24 4.08
CA PHE A 60 -3.17 -9.51 4.49
C PHE A 60 -1.94 -9.36 5.40
N TYR A 61 -1.13 -8.31 5.19
CA TYR A 61 0.18 -8.18 5.85
C TYR A 61 0.24 -7.07 6.90
N ASP A 62 -0.90 -6.44 7.20
CA ASP A 62 -1.01 -5.30 8.12
C ASP A 62 0.07 -4.25 7.85
N ALA A 63 -0.08 -3.54 6.74
CA ALA A 63 0.91 -2.60 6.19
C ALA A 63 0.43 -1.15 6.38
N PRO A 64 0.63 -0.54 7.56
CA PRO A 64 0.02 0.75 7.90
C PRO A 64 0.54 1.92 7.07
N THR A 65 1.82 1.90 6.68
CA THR A 65 2.42 2.94 5.85
C THR A 65 1.88 2.85 4.43
N LEU A 66 1.77 1.62 3.90
CA LEU A 66 1.16 1.39 2.59
C LEU A 66 -0.33 1.77 2.60
N GLU A 67 -1.06 1.47 3.67
CA GLU A 67 -2.47 1.88 3.81
C GLU A 67 -2.62 3.40 3.77
N LYS A 68 -1.75 4.12 4.46
CA LYS A 68 -1.74 5.59 4.44
C LYS A 68 -1.50 6.10 3.02
N GLY A 69 -0.55 5.51 2.29
CA GLY A 69 -0.31 5.84 0.88
C GLY A 69 -1.53 5.60 -0.01
N CYS A 70 -2.19 4.45 0.15
CA CYS A 70 -3.42 4.13 -0.59
C CYS A 70 -4.53 5.15 -0.30
N LYS A 71 -4.73 5.53 0.97
CA LYS A 71 -5.71 6.56 1.36
C LYS A 71 -5.42 7.90 0.70
N VAL A 72 -4.17 8.36 0.75
CA VAL A 72 -3.75 9.63 0.14
C VAL A 72 -3.99 9.60 -1.37
N TYR A 73 -3.61 8.52 -2.05
CA TYR A 73 -3.87 8.37 -3.49
C TYR A 73 -5.36 8.49 -3.82
N ILE A 74 -6.21 7.78 -3.07
CA ILE A 74 -7.67 7.79 -3.28
C ILE A 74 -8.25 9.18 -2.98
N GLN A 75 -7.77 9.86 -1.93
CA GLN A 75 -8.22 11.21 -1.59
C GLN A 75 -7.91 12.22 -2.69
N ILE A 76 -6.70 12.16 -3.26
CA ILE A 76 -6.27 13.05 -4.34
C ILE A 76 -7.09 12.79 -5.61
N ASN A 77 -7.36 11.52 -5.93
CA ASN A 77 -8.04 11.12 -7.17
C ASN A 77 -9.55 10.88 -7.01
N LYS A 78 -10.14 11.24 -5.87
CA LYS A 78 -11.49 10.79 -5.43
C LYS A 78 -12.59 10.97 -6.47
N GLU A 79 -12.61 12.09 -7.19
CA GLU A 79 -13.68 12.42 -8.14
C GLU A 79 -13.74 11.48 -9.34
N LYS A 80 -12.55 11.05 -9.80
CA LYS A 80 -12.39 10.14 -10.94
C LYS A 80 -12.35 8.69 -10.48
N PHE A 81 -11.60 8.41 -9.42
CA PHE A 81 -11.30 7.05 -8.97
C PHE A 81 -12.53 6.36 -8.35
N LEU A 82 -13.36 7.05 -7.57
CA LEU A 82 -14.56 6.45 -6.96
C LEU A 82 -15.63 6.02 -7.98
N LYS A 83 -15.53 6.51 -9.22
CA LYS A 83 -16.40 6.11 -10.34
C LYS A 83 -15.73 5.11 -11.29
N SER A 84 -14.51 4.68 -10.96
CA SER A 84 -13.71 3.80 -11.79
C SER A 84 -13.97 2.34 -11.44
N LYS A 85 -13.77 1.47 -12.42
CA LYS A 85 -13.83 0.02 -12.22
C LYS A 85 -12.85 -0.48 -11.14
N GLY A 86 -11.69 0.17 -11.03
CA GLY A 86 -10.70 -0.18 -10.00
C GLY A 86 -11.23 0.01 -8.58
N TRP A 87 -12.09 1.00 -8.36
CA TRP A 87 -12.74 1.18 -7.05
C TRP A 87 -13.85 0.16 -6.81
N GLU A 88 -14.67 -0.14 -7.81
CA GLU A 88 -15.70 -1.18 -7.73
C GLU A 88 -15.08 -2.54 -7.34
N GLU A 89 -13.92 -2.88 -7.91
CA GLU A 89 -13.17 -4.10 -7.57
C GLU A 89 -12.65 -4.06 -6.11
N VAL A 90 -12.22 -2.91 -5.61
CA VAL A 90 -11.80 -2.75 -4.19
C VAL A 90 -13.00 -2.92 -3.25
N GLU A 91 -14.16 -2.39 -3.60
CA GLU A 91 -15.40 -2.54 -2.82
C GLU A 91 -15.86 -3.99 -2.76
N GLU A 92 -15.76 -4.72 -3.88
CA GLU A 92 -16.16 -6.13 -3.97
C GLU A 92 -15.19 -7.04 -3.20
N VAL A 93 -13.87 -6.89 -3.41
CA VAL A 93 -12.87 -7.80 -2.85
C VAL A 93 -12.52 -7.46 -1.41
N TYR A 94 -12.46 -6.17 -1.05
CA TYR A 94 -12.03 -5.71 0.28
C TYR A 94 -13.04 -4.72 0.91
N PRO A 95 -14.32 -5.10 1.11
CA PRO A 95 -15.38 -4.18 1.52
C PRO A 95 -15.10 -3.47 2.85
N LYS A 96 -14.51 -4.18 3.83
CA LYS A 96 -14.14 -3.58 5.13
C LYS A 96 -13.06 -2.52 4.98
N LEU A 97 -12.09 -2.74 4.09
CA LEU A 97 -11.02 -1.79 3.81
C LEU A 97 -11.58 -0.58 3.05
N ALA A 98 -12.43 -0.82 2.04
CA ALA A 98 -13.11 0.23 1.29
C ALA A 98 -13.90 1.17 2.23
N ILE A 99 -14.71 0.62 3.14
CA ILE A 99 -15.44 1.39 4.15
C ILE A 99 -14.49 2.18 5.06
N ARG A 100 -13.38 1.56 5.50
CA ARG A 100 -12.37 2.24 6.35
C ARG A 100 -11.74 3.43 5.63
N ILE A 101 -11.41 3.27 4.35
CA ILE A 101 -10.87 4.35 3.51
C ILE A 101 -11.92 5.45 3.33
N LEU A 102 -13.16 5.11 2.94
CA LEU A 102 -14.25 6.09 2.78
C LEU A 102 -14.50 6.89 4.05
N LYS A 103 -14.52 6.22 5.21
CA LYS A 103 -14.64 6.90 6.51
C LYS A 103 -13.53 7.92 6.72
N SER A 104 -12.27 7.57 6.41
CA SER A 104 -11.17 8.56 6.49
C SER A 104 -11.36 9.73 5.52
N VAL A 105 -11.81 9.49 4.29
CA VAL A 105 -12.05 10.57 3.32
C VAL A 105 -13.16 11.53 3.77
N VAL A 106 -14.23 11.01 4.38
CA VAL A 106 -15.33 11.83 4.88
C VAL A 106 -14.93 12.61 6.13
N CYS A 107 -14.23 11.97 7.07
CA CYS A 107 -13.79 12.62 8.32
C CYS A 107 -12.76 13.73 8.10
N ASP A 108 -11.90 13.63 7.08
CA ASP A 108 -10.93 14.69 6.76
C ASP A 108 -11.60 15.98 6.23
N ASN A 109 -12.87 15.92 5.78
CA ASN A 109 -13.65 17.11 5.41
C ASN A 109 -14.40 17.77 6.59
N ILE A 110 -14.28 17.24 7.81
CA ILE A 110 -15.03 17.73 9.01
C ILE A 110 -14.11 18.52 9.97
N CYS A 111 -12.82 18.66 9.66
CA CYS A 111 -11.92 19.57 10.38
C CYS A 111 -11.71 20.88 9.60
N PHE A 112 -12.75 21.72 9.55
CA PHE A 112 -12.64 23.18 9.35
C PHE A 112 -13.74 23.89 10.13
#